data_AF-A0A7V1ZI27-F1
#
_entry.id   AF-A0A7V1ZI27-F1
#
_cell.length_a   1.000
_cell.length_b   1.000
_cell.length_c   1.000
_cell.angle_alpha   90.00
_cell.angle_beta   90.00
_cell.angle_gamma   90.00
#
_symmetry.space_group_name_H-M   'P 1'
#
loop_
_entity.id
_entity.type
_entity.pdbx_description
1 polymer ?
#
loop_
_entity_poly.entity_id
_entity_poly.type
_entity_poly.pdbx_seq_one_letter_code
_entity_poly.pdbx_strand_id
1 'polypeptide(L)'
;MPGPQCLFSQLPRHPNLLPLGILGGAGVLLSSCSLATSASTSHWFSFLLFALVGFIAQLIDGALGMAYGVSSNSLLLSLGVPPAAASASVHTAEVVVTGISGASHWKLGNLDRELVKRLLVPGVLGGVLGAYALTSVNGEKIKPFIAAYLLLMGL
;
A
#
# COMPACT_ATOMS: atom_id res chain seq x y z
N MET A 1 0.41 16.86 -1.27
CA MET A 1 1.11 17.41 -2.45
C MET A 1 0.65 16.63 -3.67
N PRO A 2 -0.06 17.24 -4.63
CA PRO A 2 -0.55 16.54 -5.83
C PRO A 2 0.53 16.48 -6.92
N GLY A 3 0.76 15.30 -7.50
CA GLY A 3 1.46 15.08 -8.77
C GLY A 3 3.00 15.07 -8.74
N PRO A 4 3.62 14.01 -9.30
CA PRO A 4 3.95 14.05 -10.72
C PRO A 4 3.47 12.79 -11.47
N GLN A 5 2.20 12.42 -11.32
CA GLN A 5 1.63 11.23 -11.98
C GLN A 5 1.14 11.50 -13.43
N CYS A 6 1.12 12.75 -13.88
CA CYS A 6 0.73 13.09 -15.26
C CYS A 6 1.85 12.89 -16.30
N LEU A 7 3.11 12.77 -15.88
CA LEU A 7 4.23 12.70 -16.84
C LEU A 7 4.55 11.26 -17.29
N PHE A 8 4.16 10.24 -16.52
CA PHE A 8 4.62 8.86 -16.76
C PHE A 8 3.68 8.03 -17.65
N SER A 9 2.47 8.50 -17.95
CA SER A 9 1.53 7.82 -18.87
C SER A 9 1.74 8.16 -20.35
N GLN A 10 2.73 9.01 -20.68
CA GLN A 10 3.02 9.49 -22.04
C GLN A 10 4.30 8.89 -22.65
N LEU A 11 4.91 7.83 -22.10
CA LEU A 11 6.03 7.15 -22.76
C LEU A 11 5.54 5.90 -23.51
N PRO A 12 5.22 5.98 -24.82
CA PRO A 12 4.98 4.80 -25.64
C PRO A 12 6.29 4.03 -25.77
N ARG A 13 6.33 2.86 -25.14
CA ARG A 13 7.45 1.91 -25.22
C ARG A 13 7.35 1.09 -26.52
N HIS A 14 7.39 1.74 -27.68
CA HIS A 14 7.52 1.07 -28.98
C HIS A 14 8.30 1.95 -29.97
N PRO A 15 9.44 1.49 -30.52
CA PRO A 15 10.10 2.16 -31.61
C PRO A 15 9.33 1.86 -32.90
N ASN A 16 8.98 2.91 -33.65
CA ASN A 16 8.31 2.92 -34.96
C ASN A 16 6.77 2.96 -34.96
N LEU A 17 6.17 4.10 -34.63
CA LEU A 17 4.98 4.62 -35.35
C LEU A 17 4.70 6.10 -34.99
N LEU A 18 5.07 7.01 -35.90
CA LEU A 18 4.49 8.35 -36.08
C LEU A 18 3.56 8.28 -37.32
N PRO A 19 2.69 9.25 -37.65
CA PRO A 19 1.98 10.28 -36.88
C PRO A 19 0.50 10.44 -37.33
N LEU A 20 -0.54 10.18 -36.51
CA LEU A 20 -1.94 10.45 -36.94
C LEU A 20 -2.93 10.87 -35.85
N GLY A 21 -2.46 11.32 -34.68
CA GLY A 21 -3.32 11.62 -33.53
C GLY A 21 -3.54 13.10 -33.17
N ILE A 22 -2.97 14.05 -33.94
CA ILE A 22 -2.78 15.42 -33.44
C ILE A 22 -3.99 16.35 -33.64
N LEU A 23 -5.00 15.99 -34.45
CA LEU A 23 -6.10 16.95 -34.74
C LEU A 23 -7.38 16.81 -33.89
N GLY A 24 -7.54 15.76 -33.07
CA GLY A 24 -8.79 15.50 -32.34
C GLY A 24 -8.80 15.84 -30.84
N GLY A 25 -7.64 16.08 -30.21
CA GLY A 25 -7.52 16.07 -28.74
C GLY A 25 -7.75 17.40 -28.02
N ALA A 26 -7.59 18.54 -28.71
CA ALA A 26 -7.51 19.84 -28.05
C ALA A 26 -8.85 20.32 -27.44
N GLY A 27 -9.98 19.98 -28.07
CA GLY A 27 -11.32 20.40 -27.59
C GLY A 27 -11.80 19.64 -26.35
N VAL A 28 -11.43 18.36 -26.21
CA VAL A 28 -11.84 17.51 -25.09
C VAL A 28 -10.97 17.77 -23.85
N LEU A 29 -9.68 18.04 -24.04
CA LEU A 29 -8.72 18.28 -22.96
C LEU A 29 -9.00 19.57 -22.17
N LEU A 30 -9.51 20.62 -22.83
CA LEU A 30 -9.86 21.88 -22.14
C LEU A 30 -11.13 21.75 -21.29
N SER A 31 -12.11 20.94 -21.71
CA SER A 31 -13.35 20.70 -20.96
C SER A 31 -13.10 19.87 -19.69
N SER A 32 -12.17 18.91 -19.73
CA SER A 32 -11.74 18.14 -18.55
C SER A 32 -10.94 18.96 -17.54
N CYS A 33 -10.28 20.05 -17.97
CA CYS A 33 -9.49 20.92 -17.10
C CYS A 33 -10.36 21.80 -16.19
N SER A 34 -11.56 22.20 -16.65
CA SER A 34 -12.51 22.97 -15.84
C SER A 34 -13.21 22.10 -14.79
N LEU A 35 -13.45 20.81 -15.05
CA LEU A 35 -14.06 19.91 -14.08
C LEU A 35 -13.07 19.45 -12.98
N ALA A 36 -11.79 19.34 -13.32
CA ALA A 36 -10.73 19.00 -12.37
C ALA A 36 -10.43 20.11 -11.35
N THR A 37 -10.74 21.38 -11.68
CA THR A 37 -10.49 22.53 -10.78
C THR A 37 -11.59 22.69 -9.71
N SER A 38 -12.82 22.21 -9.98
CA SER A 38 -13.92 22.27 -9.00
C SER A 38 -13.83 21.21 -7.89
N ALA A 39 -12.93 20.22 -8.00
CA ALA A 39 -12.70 19.21 -6.97
C ALA A 39 -11.63 19.63 -5.93
N SER A 40 -11.09 20.85 -6.03
CA SER A 40 -9.93 21.28 -5.24
C SER A 40 -10.23 21.77 -3.81
N THR A 41 -11.49 21.69 -3.35
CA THR A 41 -11.91 22.18 -2.01
C THR A 41 -12.26 21.08 -1.00
N SER A 42 -12.19 19.80 -1.37
CA SER A 42 -12.55 18.67 -0.49
C SER A 42 -11.36 17.81 -0.01
N HIS A 43 -10.11 18.15 -0.35
CA HIS A 43 -8.94 17.32 0.02
C HIS A 43 -8.78 17.11 1.53
N TRP A 44 -9.14 18.11 2.35
CA TRP A 44 -9.12 18.02 3.81
C TRP A 44 -10.18 17.04 4.32
N PHE A 45 -11.36 17.02 3.71
CA PHE A 45 -12.43 16.08 4.05
C PHE A 45 -12.07 14.65 3.62
N SER A 46 -11.51 14.47 2.43
CA SER A 46 -10.99 13.17 1.98
C SER A 46 -9.88 12.67 2.88
N PHE A 47 -8.93 13.54 3.26
CA PHE A 47 -7.86 13.19 4.20
C PHE A 47 -8.42 12.78 5.56
N LEU A 48 -9.36 13.55 6.12
CA LEU A 48 -10.03 13.21 7.37
C LEU A 48 -10.78 11.88 7.29
N LEU A 49 -11.47 11.60 6.19
CA LEU A 49 -12.12 10.32 5.96
C LEU A 49 -11.10 9.17 5.86
N PHE A 50 -10.01 9.33 5.12
CA PHE A 50 -8.96 8.31 5.04
C PHE A 50 -8.28 8.09 6.39
N ALA A 51 -8.05 9.15 7.17
CA ALA A 51 -7.52 9.06 8.52
C ALA A 51 -8.49 8.35 9.46
N LEU A 52 -9.79 8.64 9.39
CA LEU A 52 -10.82 7.99 10.21
C LEU A 52 -10.98 6.51 9.85
N VAL A 53 -11.04 6.18 8.56
CA VAL A 53 -11.13 4.79 8.09
C VAL A 53 -9.87 4.02 8.45
N GLY A 54 -8.68 4.63 8.27
CA GLY A 54 -7.40 4.04 8.68
C GLY A 54 -7.32 3.81 10.19
N PHE A 55 -7.85 4.74 10.98
CA PHE A 55 -7.93 4.61 12.44
C PHE A 55 -8.86 3.46 12.86
N ILE A 56 -10.05 3.34 12.26
CA ILE A 56 -10.97 2.23 12.53
C ILE A 56 -10.34 0.90 12.10
N ALA A 57 -9.69 0.85 10.93
CA ALA A 57 -8.97 -0.33 10.47
C ALA A 57 -7.87 -0.73 11.45
N GLN A 58 -7.13 0.24 12.01
CA GLN A 58 -6.10 0.01 13.02
C GLN A 58 -6.68 -0.50 14.35
N LEU A 59 -7.87 -0.05 14.75
CA LEU A 59 -8.54 -0.57 15.95
C LEU A 59 -8.98 -2.02 15.78
N ILE A 60 -9.52 -2.37 14.62
CA ILE A 60 -9.92 -3.76 14.29
C ILE A 60 -8.68 -4.66 14.23
N ASP A 61 -7.61 -4.17 13.63
CA ASP A 61 -6.34 -4.87 13.54
C ASP A 61 -5.63 -5.02 14.88
N GLY A 62 -5.69 -4.02 15.75
CA GLY A 62 -5.21 -4.15 17.12
C GLY A 62 -5.95 -5.22 17.93
N ALA A 63 -7.18 -5.57 17.54
CA ALA A 63 -7.98 -6.62 18.17
C ALA A 63 -7.83 -8.02 17.50
N LEU A 64 -7.69 -8.08 16.17
CA LEU A 64 -7.64 -9.33 15.38
C LEU A 64 -6.23 -9.73 14.90
N GLY A 65 -5.33 -8.77 14.75
CA GLY A 65 -3.91 -8.93 14.45
C GLY A 65 -3.48 -9.03 12.97
N MET A 66 -4.40 -9.07 12.00
CA MET A 66 -4.08 -9.31 10.57
C MET A 66 -4.97 -8.53 9.56
N ALA A 67 -5.89 -7.68 10.03
CA ALA A 67 -6.96 -7.09 9.21
C ALA A 67 -6.57 -5.76 8.54
N TYR A 68 -5.57 -5.04 9.08
CA TYR A 68 -5.16 -3.74 8.55
C TYR A 68 -4.56 -3.86 7.15
N GLY A 69 -3.72 -4.88 6.93
CA GLY A 69 -3.06 -5.14 5.66
C GLY A 69 -4.04 -5.33 4.50
N VAL A 70 -5.09 -6.12 4.70
CA VAL A 70 -6.09 -6.42 3.66
C VAL A 70 -6.90 -5.17 3.29
N SER A 71 -7.34 -4.41 4.30
CA SER A 71 -8.16 -3.21 4.11
C SER A 71 -7.37 -2.08 3.42
N SER A 72 -6.16 -1.78 3.93
CA SER A 72 -5.32 -0.69 3.42
C SER A 72 -4.72 -1.02 2.06
N ASN A 73 -4.30 -2.26 1.83
CA ASN A 73 -3.79 -2.68 0.52
C ASN A 73 -4.90 -2.67 -0.55
N SER A 74 -6.13 -3.05 -0.21
CA SER A 74 -7.28 -2.96 -1.13
C SER A 74 -7.57 -1.51 -1.55
N LEU A 75 -7.51 -0.57 -0.61
CA LEU A 75 -7.65 0.86 -0.91
C LEU A 75 -6.51 1.38 -1.79
N LEU A 76 -5.27 1.02 -1.48
CA LEU A 76 -4.10 1.46 -2.26
C LEU A 76 -4.09 0.85 -3.68
N LEU A 77 -4.50 -0.41 -3.83
CA LEU A 77 -4.65 -1.05 -5.13
C LEU A 77 -5.78 -0.44 -5.95
N SER A 78 -6.90 -0.07 -5.31
CA SER A 78 -8.00 0.67 -5.95
C SER A 78 -7.55 2.04 -6.48
N LEU A 79 -6.56 2.66 -5.82
CA LEU A 79 -5.93 3.91 -6.26
C LEU A 79 -4.83 3.70 -7.33
N GLY A 80 -4.59 2.46 -7.77
CA GLY A 80 -3.62 2.13 -8.82
C GLY A 80 -2.16 2.07 -8.35
N VAL A 81 -1.90 2.02 -7.03
CA VAL A 81 -0.55 1.90 -6.50
C VAL A 81 0.00 0.48 -6.76
N PRO A 82 1.26 0.32 -7.21
CA PRO A 82 1.85 -1.00 -7.39
C PRO A 82 1.79 -1.83 -6.09
N PRO A 83 1.43 -3.13 -6.13
CA PRO A 83 1.23 -3.97 -4.95
C PRO A 83 2.46 -4.03 -4.03
N ALA A 84 3.66 -4.01 -4.61
CA ALA A 84 4.91 -4.01 -3.85
C ALA A 84 5.09 -2.72 -3.02
N ALA A 85 4.75 -1.55 -3.59
CA ALA A 85 4.85 -0.27 -2.90
C ALA A 85 3.72 -0.09 -1.87
N ALA A 86 2.51 -0.54 -2.21
CA ALA A 86 1.37 -0.54 -1.30
C ALA A 86 1.66 -1.39 -0.06
N SER A 87 2.05 -2.66 -0.23
CA SER A 87 2.36 -3.55 0.90
C SER A 87 3.53 -3.05 1.75
N ALA A 88 4.61 -2.57 1.13
CA ALA A 88 5.76 -2.03 1.87
C ALA A 88 5.38 -0.82 2.75
N SER A 89 4.57 0.10 2.23
CA SER A 89 4.13 1.27 2.99
C SER A 89 3.21 0.91 4.16
N VAL A 90 2.25 0.02 3.94
CA VAL A 90 1.29 -0.45 4.97
C VAL A 90 2.02 -1.17 6.10
N HIS A 91 2.91 -2.11 5.76
CA HIS A 91 3.66 -2.89 6.76
C HIS A 91 4.63 -2.01 7.55
N THR A 92 5.25 -1.01 6.90
CA THR A 92 6.11 -0.05 7.61
C THR A 92 5.30 0.78 8.61
N ALA A 93 4.11 1.25 8.22
CA ALA A 93 3.23 1.99 9.12
C ALA A 93 2.75 1.11 10.29
N GLU A 94 2.41 -0.14 10.01
CA GLU A 94 1.95 -1.14 10.99
C GLU A 94 3.04 -1.45 12.03
N VAL A 95 4.29 -1.65 11.62
CA VAL A 95 5.41 -1.88 12.54
C VAL A 95 5.58 -0.71 13.51
N VAL A 96 5.43 0.54 13.05
CA VAL A 96 5.56 1.73 13.89
C VAL A 96 4.43 1.79 14.92
N VAL A 97 3.18 1.67 14.49
CA VAL A 97 2.02 1.79 15.40
C VAL A 97 1.92 0.61 16.36
N THR A 98 2.20 -0.61 15.91
CA THR A 98 2.26 -1.80 16.75
C THR A 98 3.42 -1.72 17.73
N GLY A 99 4.56 -1.13 17.34
CA GLY A 99 5.67 -0.83 18.23
C GLY A 99 5.29 0.14 19.34
N ILE A 100 4.60 1.23 19.02
CA ILE A 100 4.08 2.21 20.00
C ILE A 100 3.06 1.53 20.93
N SER A 101 2.15 0.73 20.39
CA SER A 101 1.16 -0.02 21.16
C SER A 101 1.84 -1.01 22.13
N GLY A 102 2.81 -1.78 21.64
CA GLY A 102 3.61 -2.70 22.46
C GLY A 102 4.40 -1.99 23.55
N ALA A 103 4.97 -0.81 23.27
CA ALA A 103 5.66 0.01 24.27
C ALA A 103 4.72 0.50 25.38
N SER A 104 3.47 0.85 25.04
CA SER A 104 2.43 1.20 26.02
C SER A 104 2.12 0.02 26.94
N HIS A 105 1.90 -1.17 26.38
CA HIS A 105 1.69 -2.39 27.16
C HIS A 105 2.89 -2.74 28.05
N TRP A 106 4.12 -2.46 27.60
CA TRP A 106 5.32 -2.62 28.41
C TRP A 106 5.35 -1.68 29.60
N LYS A 107 5.01 -0.40 29.38
CA LYS A 107 4.94 0.62 30.45
C LYS A 107 3.88 0.28 31.49
N LEU A 108 2.76 -0.33 31.08
CA LEU A 108 1.68 -0.79 31.97
C LEU A 108 2.04 -2.05 32.78
N GLY A 109 3.21 -2.67 32.54
CA GLY A 109 3.65 -3.85 33.28
C GLY A 109 2.90 -5.14 32.94
N ASN A 110 1.98 -5.11 31.98
CA ASN A 110 1.12 -6.24 31.60
C ASN A 110 1.76 -7.09 30.48
N LEU A 111 3.08 -7.24 30.50
CA LEU A 111 3.84 -8.04 29.53
C LEU A 111 4.47 -9.26 30.20
N ASP A 112 4.07 -10.44 29.72
CA ASP A 112 4.78 -11.68 30.00
C ASP A 112 6.06 -11.73 29.15
N ARG A 113 7.21 -11.56 29.80
CA ARG A 113 8.52 -11.57 29.14
C ARG A 113 8.88 -12.94 28.54
N GLU A 114 8.34 -14.03 29.07
CA GLU A 114 8.52 -15.37 28.52
C GLU A 114 7.77 -15.50 27.18
N LEU A 115 6.51 -15.07 27.14
CA LEU A 115 5.69 -15.08 25.93
C LEU A 115 6.25 -14.15 24.85
N VAL A 116 6.65 -12.94 25.23
CA VAL A 116 7.28 -12.00 24.30
C VAL A 116 8.54 -12.60 23.69
N LYS A 117 9.43 -13.21 24.48
CA LYS A 117 10.63 -13.86 23.94
C LYS A 117 10.30 -15.04 23.05
N ARG A 118 9.35 -15.89 23.45
CA ARG A 118 8.90 -17.05 22.67
C ARG A 118 8.23 -16.68 21.36
N LEU A 119 7.66 -15.49 21.23
CA LEU A 119 7.07 -15.02 19.98
C LEU A 119 8.05 -14.20 19.14
N LEU A 120 8.80 -13.31 19.77
CA LEU A 120 9.75 -12.41 19.12
C LEU A 120 10.89 -13.17 18.45
N VAL A 121 11.51 -14.13 19.15
CA VAL A 121 12.67 -14.87 18.63
C VAL A 121 12.33 -15.65 17.36
N PRO A 122 11.32 -16.55 17.34
CA PRO A 122 10.96 -17.24 16.11
C PRO A 122 10.35 -16.31 15.05
N GLY A 123 9.67 -15.22 15.44
CA GLY A 123 9.13 -14.24 14.50
C GLY A 123 10.22 -13.50 13.72
N VAL A 124 11.24 -12.99 14.42
CA VAL A 124 12.39 -12.31 13.78
C VAL A 124 13.18 -13.29 12.94
N LEU A 125 13.48 -14.48 13.45
CA LEU A 125 14.20 -15.51 12.69
C LEU A 125 13.44 -15.94 11.44
N GLY A 126 12.13 -16.17 11.57
CA GLY A 126 11.25 -16.52 10.44
C GLY A 126 11.17 -15.41 9.40
N GLY A 127 11.06 -14.15 9.82
CA GLY A 127 11.03 -12.99 8.93
C GLY A 127 12.34 -12.81 8.15
N VAL A 128 13.49 -12.92 8.84
CA VAL A 128 14.82 -12.83 8.20
C VAL A 128 15.06 -14.00 7.25
N LEU A 129 14.76 -15.24 7.68
CA LEU A 129 14.91 -16.42 6.84
C LEU A 129 13.97 -16.38 5.63
N GLY A 130 12.72 -15.93 5.81
CA GLY A 130 11.75 -15.76 4.74
C GLY A 130 12.19 -14.71 3.72
N ALA A 131 12.62 -13.53 4.18
CA ALA A 131 13.14 -12.48 3.32
C ALA A 131 14.40 -12.92 2.56
N TYR A 132 15.33 -13.61 3.24
CA TYR A 132 16.53 -14.15 2.62
C TYR A 132 16.21 -15.21 1.56
N ALA A 133 15.30 -16.15 1.87
CA ALA A 133 14.85 -17.16 0.92
C ALA A 133 14.22 -16.52 -0.32
N LEU A 134 13.33 -15.54 -0.12
CA LEU A 134 12.62 -14.87 -1.22
C LEU A 134 13.55 -14.01 -2.09
N THR A 135 14.55 -13.37 -1.50
CA THR A 135 15.54 -12.54 -2.23
C THR A 135 16.62 -13.37 -2.94
N SER A 136 16.90 -14.59 -2.48
CA SER A 136 17.88 -15.49 -3.09
C SER A 136 17.41 -16.15 -4.40
N VAL A 137 16.11 -16.11 -4.69
CA VAL A 137 15.50 -16.75 -5.87
C VAL A 137 15.18 -15.71 -6.95
N ASN A 138 15.39 -16.06 -8.21
CA ASN A 138 15.12 -15.18 -9.36
C ASN A 138 13.66 -14.65 -9.36
N GLY A 139 13.50 -13.33 -9.20
CA GLY A 139 12.20 -12.67 -9.08
C GLY A 139 11.27 -12.84 -10.28
N GLU A 140 11.81 -13.13 -11.47
CA GLU A 140 11.06 -13.46 -12.69
C GLU A 140 10.16 -14.70 -12.52
N LYS A 141 10.61 -15.72 -11.78
CA LYS A 141 9.84 -16.95 -11.54
C LYS A 141 8.86 -16.83 -10.38
N ILE A 142 9.14 -15.93 -9.43
CA ILE A 142 8.33 -15.73 -8.21
C ILE A 142 7.15 -14.79 -8.45
N LYS A 143 7.29 -13.77 -9.31
CA LYS A 143 6.23 -12.81 -9.65
C LYS A 143 4.87 -13.45 -9.96
N PRO A 144 4.75 -14.47 -10.84
CA PRO A 144 3.45 -15.07 -11.14
C PRO A 144 2.85 -15.83 -9.93
N PHE A 145 3.68 -16.43 -9.08
CA PHE A 145 3.23 -17.08 -7.84
C PHE A 145 2.67 -16.07 -6.84
N ILE A 146 3.35 -14.94 -6.64
CA ILE A 146 2.86 -13.86 -5.76
C ILE A 146 1.57 -13.27 -6.33
N ALA A 147 1.50 -13.02 -7.64
CA ALA A 147 0.29 -12.51 -8.27
C ALA A 147 -0.90 -13.47 -8.12
N ALA A 148 -0.68 -14.78 -8.31
CA ALA A 148 -1.71 -15.80 -8.10
C ALA A 148 -2.15 -15.89 -6.64
N TYR A 149 -1.22 -15.82 -5.69
CA TYR A 149 -1.52 -15.81 -4.26
C TYR A 149 -2.34 -14.57 -3.85
N LEU A 150 -1.97 -13.39 -4.35
CA LEU A 150 -2.71 -12.14 -4.11
C LEU A 150 -4.12 -12.20 -4.72
N LEU A 151 -4.28 -12.85 -5.88
CA LEU A 151 -5.58 -13.04 -6.52
C LEU A 151 -6.47 -13.99 -5.69
N LEU A 152 -5.92 -15.10 -5.21
CA LEU A 152 -6.65 -16.06 -4.36
C LEU A 152 -7.08 -15.46 -3.02
N MET A 153 -6.23 -14.66 -2.38
CA MET A 153 -6.57 -13.99 -1.12
C MET A 153 -7.63 -12.89 -1.28
N GLY A 154 -7.80 -12.36 -2.50
CA GLY A 154 -8.78 -11.32 -2.80
C GLY A 154 -10.12 -11.83 -3.35
N LEU A 155 -10.25 -13.12 -3.64
CA LEU A 155 -11.48 -13.78 -4.11
C LEU A 155 -12.28 -14.34 -2.93
#